data_AF-E0NH70-F1
#
_entry.id   AF-E0NH70-F1
#
_cell.length_a   1.000
_cell.length_b   1.000
_cell.length_c   1.000
_cell.angle_alpha   90.00
_cell.angle_beta   90.00
_cell.angle_gamma   90.00
#
_symmetry.space_group_name_H-M   'P 1'
#
loop_
_entity.id
_entity.type
_entity.pdbx_description
1 polymer ?
#
loop_
_entity_poly.entity_id
_entity_poly.type
_entity_poly.pdbx_seq_one_letter_code
_entity_poly.pdbx_strand_id
1 'polypeptide(L)'
;MGHDVQAEPQTVRTFFGLTGQYASIDEDLSARENLTFFARLNGLSRQQAKQRTTELLEEFSLVNSADKAIAAFSGGMRRRLDLAVSLIARPQIIFLDEPTTGLDPRTRSQMWDTIRKLVASGSTIVLTTQYLEEADALADRIAVIDHGKLVGLGTPDELKAQVGGEKLRLAVKNKLQAQQACQILTAITQEKVYQAGNEITAPLRDVNGLADILNQLRASNIQITTLAVEKPSLDDVFFAMTVGKN
;
A
#
# COMPACT_ATOMS: atom_id res chain seq x y z
N MET A 1 -21.97 -5.33 11.59
CA MET A 1 -22.26 -5.38 13.04
C MET A 1 -23.38 -4.40 13.28
N GLY A 2 -24.64 -4.85 13.31
CA GLY A 2 -25.85 -4.03 13.16
C GLY A 2 -26.13 -2.98 14.25
N HIS A 3 -25.11 -2.21 14.62
CA HIS A 3 -25.13 -1.10 15.55
C HIS A 3 -25.05 0.21 14.75
N ASP A 4 -25.82 1.19 15.17
CA ASP A 4 -25.82 2.53 14.58
C ASP A 4 -24.71 3.38 15.22
N VAL A 5 -23.87 4.02 14.41
CA VAL A 5 -22.72 4.82 14.87
C VAL A 5 -23.17 6.08 15.63
N GLN A 6 -24.32 6.65 15.28
CA GLN A 6 -24.90 7.81 15.95
C GLN A 6 -25.65 7.41 17.22
N ALA A 7 -26.37 6.27 17.20
CA ALA A 7 -27.17 5.84 18.35
C ALA A 7 -26.34 5.12 19.44
N GLU A 8 -25.29 4.39 19.06
CA GLU A 8 -24.52 3.51 19.97
C GLU A 8 -23.00 3.78 19.93
N PRO A 9 -22.53 5.03 20.07
CA PRO A 9 -21.14 5.38 19.83
C PRO A 9 -20.15 4.67 20.76
N GLN A 10 -20.53 4.40 22.02
CA GLN A 10 -19.66 3.70 22.97
C GLN A 10 -19.48 2.22 22.61
N THR A 11 -20.58 1.52 22.32
CA THR A 11 -20.54 0.11 21.89
C THR A 11 -19.76 -0.03 20.60
N VAL A 12 -20.00 0.86 19.63
CA VAL A 12 -19.33 0.85 18.33
C VAL A 12 -17.82 1.04 18.51
N ARG A 13 -17.37 1.95 19.39
CA ARG A 13 -15.94 2.16 19.73
C ARG A 13 -15.24 0.96 20.35
N THR A 14 -15.96 0.02 20.97
CA THR A 14 -15.33 -1.21 21.48
C THR A 14 -15.00 -2.22 20.37
N PHE A 15 -15.61 -2.09 19.19
CA PHE A 15 -15.37 -3.01 18.07
C PHE A 15 -14.18 -2.60 17.19
N PHE A 16 -13.67 -1.37 17.31
CA PHE A 16 -12.58 -0.88 16.47
C PHE A 16 -11.42 -0.24 17.23
N GLY A 17 -10.21 -0.55 16.78
CA GLY A 17 -8.98 0.14 17.17
C GLY A 17 -8.68 1.26 16.18
N LEU A 18 -8.34 2.44 16.67
CA LEU A 18 -7.87 3.55 15.85
C LEU A 18 -6.40 3.80 16.15
N THR A 19 -5.55 3.76 15.13
CA THR A 19 -4.15 4.21 15.25
C THR A 19 -4.08 5.61 14.64
N GLY A 20 -4.10 6.63 15.48
CA GLY A 20 -3.92 8.03 15.06
C GLY A 20 -2.44 8.39 14.91
N GLN A 21 -2.14 9.55 14.34
CA GLN A 21 -0.80 10.14 14.41
C GLN A 21 -0.54 10.60 15.85
N TYR A 22 0.35 9.88 16.56
CA TYR A 22 0.98 10.26 17.83
C TYR A 22 0.03 10.65 18.98
N ALA A 23 -0.54 9.70 19.72
CA ALA A 23 -1.27 10.11 20.94
C ALA A 23 -1.30 9.16 22.14
N SER A 24 -0.80 7.93 22.08
CA SER A 24 -1.10 6.96 23.15
C SER A 24 0.13 6.28 23.75
N ILE A 25 1.34 6.82 23.61
CA ILE A 25 2.55 6.17 24.15
C ILE A 25 3.21 7.12 25.15
N ASP A 26 3.47 6.63 26.35
CA ASP A 26 4.25 7.33 27.37
C ASP A 26 5.74 7.21 27.02
N GLU A 27 6.38 8.33 26.71
CA GLU A 27 7.78 8.36 26.25
C GLU A 27 8.80 8.05 27.36
N ASP A 28 8.41 8.20 28.63
CA ASP A 28 9.26 7.94 29.80
C ASP A 28 9.34 6.44 30.12
N LEU A 29 8.34 5.67 29.68
CA LEU A 29 8.26 4.24 29.86
C LEU A 29 8.94 3.48 28.71
N SER A 30 9.42 2.27 28.99
CA SER A 30 9.89 1.34 27.96
C SER A 30 8.71 0.79 27.12
N ALA A 31 9.01 0.17 25.97
CA ALA A 31 7.98 -0.48 25.15
C ALA A 31 7.26 -1.61 25.91
N ARG A 32 7.99 -2.39 26.72
CA ARG A 32 7.40 -3.45 27.54
C ARG A 32 6.46 -2.88 28.60
N GLU A 33 6.85 -1.79 29.24
CA GLU A 33 6.04 -1.13 30.27
C GLU A 33 4.78 -0.52 29.65
N ASN A 34 4.90 0.19 28.53
CA ASN A 34 3.76 0.72 27.78
C ASN A 34 2.76 -0.39 27.41
N LEU A 35 3.22 -1.45 26.74
CA LEU A 35 2.34 -2.55 26.33
C LEU A 35 1.67 -3.23 27.53
N THR A 36 2.41 -3.43 28.62
CA THR A 36 1.86 -4.02 29.83
C THR A 36 0.84 -3.10 30.48
N PHE A 37 1.11 -1.79 30.53
CA PHE A 37 0.20 -0.78 31.05
C PHE A 37 -1.12 -0.75 30.27
N PHE A 38 -1.06 -0.63 28.95
CA PHE A 38 -2.27 -0.65 28.11
C PHE A 38 -3.00 -1.98 28.17
N ALA A 39 -2.30 -3.12 28.26
CA ALA A 39 -2.93 -4.42 28.47
C ALA A 39 -3.73 -4.47 29.77
N ARG A 40 -3.19 -3.91 30.86
CA ARG A 40 -3.89 -3.82 32.15
C ARG A 40 -5.09 -2.88 32.08
N LEU A 41 -4.98 -1.74 31.40
CA LEU A 41 -6.10 -0.82 31.18
C LEU A 41 -7.24 -1.46 30.38
N ASN A 42 -6.91 -2.33 29.42
CA ASN A 42 -7.90 -3.12 28.66
C ASN A 42 -8.48 -4.31 29.44
N GLY A 43 -8.25 -4.39 30.75
CA GLY A 43 -8.86 -5.38 31.64
C GLY A 43 -8.16 -6.74 31.69
N LEU A 44 -7.01 -6.91 31.04
CA LEU A 44 -6.27 -8.18 31.10
C LEU A 44 -5.69 -8.41 32.50
N SER A 45 -5.72 -9.66 32.97
CA SER A 45 -5.04 -10.05 34.22
C SER A 45 -3.52 -9.83 34.11
N ARG A 46 -2.80 -9.81 35.24
CA ARG A 46 -1.34 -9.60 35.20
C ARG A 46 -0.61 -10.65 34.36
N GLN A 47 -1.07 -11.89 34.41
CA GLN A 47 -0.51 -12.99 33.62
C GLN A 47 -0.85 -12.82 32.14
N GLN A 48 -2.11 -12.51 31.81
CA GLN A 48 -2.54 -12.27 30.42
C GLN A 48 -1.83 -11.06 29.81
N ALA A 49 -1.68 -9.97 30.57
CA ALA A 49 -0.97 -8.78 30.11
C ALA A 49 0.50 -9.10 29.80
N LYS A 50 1.20 -9.82 30.68
CA LYS A 50 2.58 -10.24 30.43
C LYS A 50 2.70 -11.11 29.18
N GLN A 51 1.80 -12.08 29.02
CA GLN A 51 1.77 -12.96 27.85
C GLN A 51 1.53 -12.15 26.56
N ARG A 52 0.50 -11.28 26.56
CA ARG A 52 0.14 -10.46 25.42
C ARG A 52 1.24 -9.47 25.03
N THR A 53 1.89 -8.86 26.02
CA THR A 53 3.05 -7.98 25.78
C THR A 53 4.18 -8.72 25.08
N THR A 54 4.51 -9.95 25.50
CA THR A 54 5.56 -10.74 24.84
C THR A 54 5.18 -11.06 23.40
N GLU A 55 3.96 -11.52 23.15
CA GLU A 55 3.45 -11.79 21.79
C GLU A 55 3.58 -10.57 20.88
N LEU A 56 3.15 -9.40 21.35
CA LEU A 56 3.20 -8.16 20.57
C LEU A 56 4.63 -7.68 20.34
N LEU A 57 5.53 -7.82 21.31
CA LEU A 57 6.94 -7.47 21.11
C LEU A 57 7.60 -8.37 20.05
N GLU A 58 7.24 -9.65 19.99
CA GLU A 58 7.71 -10.59 18.97
C GLU A 58 7.11 -10.26 17.60
N GLU A 59 5.80 -10.11 17.51
CA GLU A 59 5.06 -9.83 16.28
C GLU A 59 5.57 -8.55 15.59
N PHE A 60 5.86 -7.51 16.37
CA PHE A 60 6.35 -6.22 15.89
C PHE A 60 7.88 -6.10 15.85
N SER A 61 8.60 -7.20 16.09
CA SER A 61 10.08 -7.22 16.07
C SER A 61 10.72 -6.15 16.98
N LEU A 62 10.15 -5.94 18.17
CA LEU A 62 10.58 -4.97 19.17
C LEU A 62 11.30 -5.60 20.38
N VAL A 63 11.40 -6.94 20.43
CA VAL A 63 12.00 -7.70 21.56
C VAL A 63 13.35 -7.13 22.01
N ASN A 64 14.27 -6.87 21.06
CA ASN A 64 15.63 -6.39 21.36
C ASN A 64 15.71 -4.96 21.91
N SER A 65 14.62 -4.21 21.80
CA SER A 65 14.49 -2.83 22.28
C SER A 65 13.39 -2.69 23.32
N ALA A 66 12.83 -3.80 23.80
CA ALA A 66 11.64 -3.82 24.65
C ALA A 66 11.82 -3.04 25.95
N ASP A 67 13.04 -3.07 26.51
CA ASP A 67 13.38 -2.47 27.80
C ASP A 67 14.13 -1.12 27.66
N LYS A 68 14.25 -0.60 26.43
CA LYS A 68 14.80 0.74 26.19
C LYS A 68 13.69 1.78 26.34
N ALA A 69 14.05 2.95 26.85
CA ALA A 69 13.15 4.10 26.86
C ALA A 69 12.72 4.47 25.43
N ILE A 70 11.45 4.84 25.26
CA ILE A 70 10.88 5.13 23.94
C ILE A 70 11.47 6.41 23.34
N ALA A 71 11.98 7.32 24.17
CA ALA A 71 12.80 8.43 23.73
C ALA A 71 13.94 8.00 22.78
N ALA A 72 14.53 6.81 22.98
CA ALA A 72 15.61 6.25 22.15
C ALA A 72 15.12 5.47 20.91
N PHE A 73 13.81 5.37 20.66
CA PHE A 73 13.26 4.65 19.52
C PHE A 73 13.37 5.49 18.25
N SER A 74 13.72 4.84 17.13
CA SER A 74 13.54 5.44 15.80
C SER A 74 12.05 5.65 15.51
N GLY A 75 11.72 6.55 14.58
CA GLY A 75 10.33 6.79 14.17
C GLY A 75 9.61 5.50 13.76
N GLY A 76 10.29 4.62 13.02
CA GLY A 76 9.76 3.30 12.66
C GLY A 76 9.46 2.39 13.84
N MET A 77 10.33 2.38 14.86
CA MET A 77 10.08 1.62 16.08
C MET A 77 8.89 2.18 16.88
N ARG A 78 8.75 3.51 16.94
CA ARG A 78 7.60 4.17 17.60
C ARG A 78 6.30 3.82 16.88
N ARG A 79 6.29 3.87 15.54
CA ARG A 79 5.11 3.52 14.74
C ARG A 79 4.70 2.06 14.93
N ARG A 80 5.65 1.14 14.98
CA ARG A 80 5.36 -0.27 15.29
C ARG A 80 4.80 -0.47 16.69
N LEU A 81 5.32 0.25 17.68
CA LEU A 81 4.80 0.19 19.04
C LEU A 81 3.36 0.73 19.12
N ASP A 82 3.06 1.81 18.40
CA ASP A 82 1.72 2.40 18.34
C ASP A 82 0.67 1.42 17.82
N LEU A 83 1.00 0.70 16.75
CA LEU A 83 0.16 -0.38 16.25
C LEU A 83 0.03 -1.51 17.26
N ALA A 84 1.14 -1.93 17.88
CA ALA A 84 1.14 -2.99 18.88
C ALA A 84 0.19 -2.64 20.04
N VAL A 85 0.19 -1.38 20.49
CA VAL A 85 -0.74 -0.88 21.52
C VAL A 85 -2.19 -0.99 21.05
N SER A 86 -2.49 -0.58 19.81
CA SER A 86 -3.87 -0.68 19.26
C SER A 86 -4.42 -2.12 19.19
N LEU A 87 -3.53 -3.11 19.18
CA LEU A 87 -3.86 -4.53 19.03
C LEU A 87 -3.94 -5.29 20.35
N ILE A 88 -3.69 -4.62 21.46
CA ILE A 88 -3.84 -5.19 22.79
C ILE A 88 -5.28 -5.70 22.98
N ALA A 89 -6.27 -4.91 22.54
CA ALA A 89 -7.68 -5.24 22.66
C ALA A 89 -8.19 -6.28 21.64
N ARG A 90 -7.35 -6.74 20.70
CA ARG A 90 -7.74 -7.59 19.55
C ARG A 90 -9.03 -7.08 18.88
N PRO A 91 -9.06 -5.81 18.43
CA PRO A 91 -10.24 -5.25 17.82
C PRO A 91 -10.58 -6.00 16.53
N GLN A 92 -11.88 -6.12 16.24
CA GLN A 92 -12.35 -6.77 15.02
C GLN A 92 -12.09 -5.92 13.77
N ILE A 93 -12.04 -4.59 13.94
CA ILE A 93 -11.75 -3.63 12.88
C ILE A 93 -10.62 -2.70 13.32
N ILE A 94 -9.64 -2.44 12.45
CA ILE A 94 -8.53 -1.52 12.72
C ILE A 94 -8.52 -0.43 11.65
N PHE A 95 -8.48 0.83 12.08
CA PHE A 95 -8.32 1.98 11.20
C PHE A 95 -6.86 2.47 11.24
N LEU A 96 -6.20 2.43 10.09
CA LEU A 96 -4.82 2.88 9.91
C LEU A 96 -4.78 4.11 9.00
N ASP A 97 -4.44 5.27 9.56
CA ASP A 97 -4.27 6.49 8.76
C ASP A 97 -2.81 6.66 8.34
N GLU A 98 -2.54 6.54 7.03
CA GLU A 98 -1.22 6.68 6.42
C GLU A 98 -0.14 5.87 7.16
N PRO A 99 -0.28 4.52 7.24
CA PRO A 99 0.51 3.69 8.15
C PRO A 99 2.01 3.75 7.88
N THR A 100 2.43 3.90 6.62
CA THR A 100 3.85 3.84 6.21
C THR A 100 4.46 5.18 5.82
N THR A 101 3.71 6.28 5.94
CA THR A 101 4.23 7.62 5.64
C THR A 101 5.46 7.94 6.50
N GLY A 102 6.55 8.38 5.84
CA GLY A 102 7.81 8.74 6.48
C GLY A 102 8.71 7.56 6.90
N LEU A 103 8.34 6.32 6.58
CA LEU A 103 9.18 5.15 6.84
C LEU A 103 10.15 4.88 5.69
N ASP A 104 11.38 4.48 6.03
CA ASP A 104 12.33 3.97 5.04
C ASP A 104 11.83 2.65 4.41
N PRO A 105 12.33 2.25 3.23
CA PRO A 105 11.84 1.07 2.51
C PRO A 105 11.82 -0.21 3.35
N ARG A 106 12.84 -0.44 4.19
CA ARG A 106 12.93 -1.66 5.01
C ARG A 106 11.87 -1.66 6.10
N THR A 107 11.69 -0.54 6.78
CA THR A 107 10.68 -0.42 7.84
C THR A 107 9.26 -0.52 7.26
N ARG A 108 9.02 0.06 6.07
CA ARG A 108 7.76 -0.08 5.34
C ARG A 108 7.44 -1.54 4.99
N SER A 109 8.38 -2.30 4.44
CA SER A 109 8.13 -3.73 4.16
C SER A 109 7.79 -4.51 5.44
N GLN A 110 8.48 -4.23 6.55
CA GLN A 110 8.18 -4.86 7.85
C GLN A 110 6.78 -4.49 8.37
N MET A 111 6.37 -3.24 8.16
CA MET A 111 5.02 -2.78 8.48
C MET A 111 3.97 -3.55 7.68
N TRP A 112 4.17 -3.71 6.38
CA TRP A 112 3.29 -4.46 5.50
C TRP A 112 3.15 -5.93 5.90
N ASP A 113 4.26 -6.59 6.22
CA ASP A 113 4.24 -7.96 6.73
C ASP A 113 3.43 -8.07 8.02
N THR A 114 3.50 -7.07 8.88
CA THR A 114 2.74 -7.04 10.13
C THR A 114 1.24 -6.86 9.85
N ILE A 115 0.87 -5.92 8.97
CA ILE A 115 -0.54 -5.73 8.55
C ILE A 115 -1.10 -7.03 7.96
N ARG A 116 -0.35 -7.72 7.09
CA ARG A 116 -0.78 -9.00 6.51
C ARG A 116 -1.03 -10.08 7.55
N LYS A 117 -0.17 -10.19 8.57
CA LYS A 117 -0.35 -11.15 9.69
C LYS A 117 -1.62 -10.85 10.48
N LEU A 118 -1.93 -9.58 10.71
CA LEU A 118 -3.13 -9.17 11.42
C LEU A 118 -4.39 -9.56 10.65
N VAL A 119 -4.43 -9.30 9.34
CA VAL A 119 -5.53 -9.74 8.46
C VAL A 119 -5.66 -11.27 8.50
N ALA A 120 -4.54 -11.99 8.37
CA ALA A 120 -4.53 -13.45 8.43
C ALA A 120 -5.02 -14.01 9.78
N SER A 121 -4.87 -13.25 10.87
CA SER A 121 -5.39 -13.62 12.20
C SER A 121 -6.88 -13.30 12.41
N GLY A 122 -7.56 -12.72 11.41
CA GLY A 122 -9.00 -12.46 11.41
C GLY A 122 -9.41 -11.00 11.64
N SER A 123 -8.45 -10.07 11.74
CA SER A 123 -8.75 -8.64 11.87
C SER A 123 -9.13 -8.03 10.53
N THR A 124 -10.16 -7.18 10.50
CA THR A 124 -10.47 -6.35 9.33
C THR A 124 -9.70 -5.05 9.41
N ILE A 125 -9.01 -4.65 8.35
CA ILE A 125 -8.24 -3.39 8.33
C ILE A 125 -8.83 -2.44 7.29
N VAL A 126 -9.05 -1.20 7.71
CA VAL A 126 -9.35 -0.08 6.84
C VAL A 126 -8.15 0.86 6.90
N LEU A 127 -7.45 1.02 5.79
CA LEU A 127 -6.31 1.92 5.72
C LEU A 127 -6.53 3.03 4.70
N THR A 128 -6.01 4.21 4.98
CA THR A 128 -5.88 5.32 4.04
C THR A 128 -4.42 5.46 3.65
N THR A 129 -4.17 5.64 2.36
CA THR A 129 -2.83 5.81 1.83
C THR A 129 -2.87 6.63 0.55
N GLN A 130 -1.91 7.52 0.40
CA GLN A 130 -1.59 8.19 -0.86
C GLN A 130 -0.64 7.35 -1.73
N TYR A 131 -0.07 6.27 -1.20
CA TYR A 131 0.86 5.41 -1.93
C TYR A 131 0.09 4.26 -2.59
N LEU A 132 -0.07 4.34 -3.91
CA LEU A 132 -0.79 3.32 -4.67
C LEU A 132 -0.10 1.95 -4.59
N GLU A 133 1.23 1.90 -4.44
CA GLU A 133 1.98 0.66 -4.16
C GLU A 133 1.51 -0.03 -2.87
N GLU A 134 1.18 0.75 -1.82
CA GLU A 134 0.68 0.21 -0.55
C GLU A 134 -0.73 -0.37 -0.70
N ALA A 135 -1.60 0.36 -1.40
CA ALA A 135 -2.94 -0.13 -1.70
C ALA A 135 -2.89 -1.44 -2.51
N ASP A 136 -2.04 -1.50 -3.53
CA ASP A 136 -1.86 -2.71 -4.36
C ASP A 136 -1.31 -3.90 -3.54
N ALA A 137 -0.40 -3.63 -2.61
CA ALA A 137 0.29 -4.67 -1.85
C ALA A 137 -0.53 -5.22 -0.67
N LEU A 138 -1.47 -4.43 -0.11
CA LEU A 138 -2.16 -4.75 1.14
C LEU A 138 -3.67 -4.94 1.00
N ALA A 139 -4.32 -4.32 0.02
CA ALA A 139 -5.77 -4.21 0.02
C ALA A 139 -6.43 -5.31 -0.82
N ASP A 140 -7.37 -6.04 -0.21
CA ASP A 140 -8.27 -6.92 -0.96
C ASP A 140 -9.24 -6.12 -1.85
N ARG A 141 -9.58 -4.89 -1.41
CA ARG A 141 -10.45 -3.95 -2.11
C ARG A 141 -9.96 -2.53 -1.91
N ILE A 142 -10.06 -1.73 -2.97
CA ILE A 142 -9.60 -0.35 -3.01
C ILE A 142 -10.77 0.57 -3.37
N ALA A 143 -10.90 1.64 -2.61
CA ALA A 143 -11.78 2.76 -2.90
C ALA A 143 -10.91 3.96 -3.32
N VAL A 144 -11.04 4.40 -4.57
CA VAL A 144 -10.31 5.58 -5.07
C VAL A 144 -11.16 6.81 -4.83
N ILE A 145 -10.61 7.77 -4.09
CA ILE A 145 -11.29 9.03 -3.74
C ILE A 145 -10.54 10.18 -4.41
N ASP A 146 -11.29 11.04 -5.09
CA ASP A 146 -10.79 12.27 -5.70
C ASP A 146 -11.75 13.43 -5.41
N HIS A 147 -11.21 14.58 -4.99
CA HIS A 147 -11.98 15.77 -4.58
C HIS A 147 -13.20 15.47 -3.67
N GLY A 148 -13.03 14.54 -2.72
CA GLY A 148 -14.08 14.15 -1.76
C GLY A 148 -15.18 13.25 -2.34
N LYS A 149 -14.97 12.69 -3.54
CA LYS A 149 -15.92 11.78 -4.20
C LYS A 149 -15.27 10.43 -4.48
N LEU A 150 -16.03 9.35 -4.30
CA LEU A 150 -15.63 8.01 -4.72
C LEU A 150 -15.65 7.94 -6.26
N VAL A 151 -14.48 7.76 -6.87
CA VAL A 151 -14.33 7.67 -8.34
C VAL A 151 -14.12 6.24 -8.84
N GLY A 152 -13.74 5.31 -7.95
CA GLY A 152 -13.60 3.89 -8.27
C GLY A 152 -13.70 3.02 -7.02
N LEU A 153 -14.22 1.80 -7.18
CA LEU A 153 -14.30 0.79 -6.12
C LEU A 153 -14.20 -0.60 -6.74
N GLY A 154 -13.27 -1.42 -6.25
CA GLY A 154 -13.09 -2.80 -6.73
C GLY A 154 -11.88 -3.47 -6.09
N THR A 155 -11.56 -4.68 -6.52
CA THR A 155 -10.24 -5.29 -6.25
C THR A 155 -9.16 -4.55 -7.03
N PRO A 156 -7.86 -4.66 -6.64
CA PRO A 156 -6.78 -4.09 -7.43
C PRO A 156 -6.82 -4.54 -8.90
N ASP A 157 -7.09 -5.82 -9.16
CA ASP A 157 -7.20 -6.37 -10.51
C ASP A 157 -8.42 -5.84 -11.28
N GLU A 158 -9.58 -5.70 -10.64
CA GLU A 158 -10.77 -5.11 -11.25
C GLU A 158 -10.52 -3.66 -11.66
N LEU A 159 -9.90 -2.87 -10.78
CA LEU A 159 -9.57 -1.48 -11.06
C LEU A 159 -8.56 -1.36 -12.21
N LYS A 160 -7.52 -2.19 -12.23
CA LYS A 160 -6.54 -2.24 -13.33
C LYS A 160 -7.19 -2.66 -14.65
N ALA A 161 -8.13 -3.59 -14.62
CA ALA A 161 -8.87 -4.03 -15.80
C ALA A 161 -9.79 -2.95 -16.39
N GLN A 162 -10.28 -2.00 -15.59
CA GLN A 162 -11.12 -0.89 -16.07
C GLN A 162 -10.39 0.09 -16.98
N VAL A 163 -9.07 0.26 -16.80
CA VAL A 163 -8.24 1.07 -17.71
C VAL A 163 -8.08 0.36 -19.05
N GLY A 164 -8.15 -0.97 -19.04
CA GLY A 164 -8.03 -1.82 -20.22
C GLY A 164 -6.60 -1.93 -20.76
N GLY A 165 -6.35 -3.00 -21.52
CA GLY A 165 -5.09 -3.26 -22.20
C GLY A 165 -3.94 -3.71 -21.28
N GLU A 166 -2.93 -4.31 -21.88
CA GLU A 166 -1.60 -4.43 -21.30
C GLU A 166 -0.77 -3.21 -21.72
N LYS A 167 0.44 -3.08 -21.16
CA LYS A 167 1.41 -2.08 -21.56
C LYS A 167 2.65 -2.74 -22.08
N LEU A 168 3.08 -2.29 -23.24
CA LEU A 168 4.39 -2.62 -23.77
C LEU A 168 5.40 -1.59 -23.25
N ARG A 169 6.32 -2.04 -22.40
CA ARG A 169 7.50 -1.29 -22.01
C ARG A 169 8.70 -1.78 -22.81
N LEU A 170 9.37 -0.88 -23.49
CA LEU A 170 10.55 -1.19 -24.29
C LEU A 170 11.66 -0.17 -24.08
N ALA A 171 12.88 -0.66 -23.97
CA ALA A 171 14.07 0.16 -23.94
C ALA A 171 14.83 -0.04 -25.25
N VAL A 172 15.38 1.05 -25.78
CA VAL A 172 16.19 1.02 -27.01
C VAL A 172 17.57 1.62 -26.76
N LYS A 173 18.50 1.34 -27.67
CA LYS A 173 19.92 1.69 -27.48
C LYS A 173 20.20 3.19 -27.33
N ASN A 174 19.46 4.05 -28.03
CA ASN A 174 19.71 5.49 -28.01
C ASN A 174 18.43 6.33 -28.17
N LYS A 175 18.51 7.62 -27.80
CA LYS A 175 17.38 8.55 -27.83
C LYS A 175 16.77 8.75 -29.23
N LEU A 176 17.58 8.67 -30.29
CA LEU A 176 17.10 8.88 -31.66
C LEU A 176 16.22 7.70 -32.11
N GLN A 177 16.65 6.47 -31.82
CA GLN A 177 15.83 5.28 -31.98
C GLN A 177 14.59 5.32 -31.10
N ALA A 178 14.69 5.91 -29.90
CA ALA A 178 13.53 6.03 -29.02
C ALA A 178 12.44 6.96 -29.62
N GLN A 179 12.85 8.07 -30.23
CA GLN A 179 11.91 8.95 -30.94
C GLN A 179 11.26 8.24 -32.14
N GLN A 180 12.04 7.51 -32.94
CA GLN A 180 11.54 6.73 -34.07
C GLN A 180 10.57 5.62 -33.63
N ALA A 181 10.93 4.86 -32.60
CA ALA A 181 10.08 3.83 -32.03
C ALA A 181 8.77 4.42 -31.48
N CYS A 182 8.83 5.58 -30.81
CA CYS A 182 7.65 6.28 -30.30
C CYS A 182 6.68 6.65 -31.43
N GLN A 183 7.18 7.15 -32.56
CA GLN A 183 6.37 7.46 -33.74
C GLN A 183 5.69 6.21 -34.33
N ILE A 184 6.44 5.12 -34.48
CA ILE A 184 5.92 3.84 -34.99
C ILE A 184 4.82 3.31 -34.06
N LEU A 185 5.10 3.26 -32.75
CA LEU A 185 4.13 2.77 -31.76
C LEU A 185 2.87 3.63 -31.74
N THR A 186 3.01 4.96 -31.79
CA THR A 186 1.85 5.87 -31.82
C THR A 186 1.00 5.62 -33.08
N ALA A 187 1.62 5.33 -34.22
CA ALA A 187 0.90 5.01 -35.45
C ALA A 187 0.15 3.67 -35.38
N ILE A 188 0.73 2.66 -34.71
CA ILE A 188 0.12 1.32 -34.56
C ILE A 188 -1.00 1.34 -33.51
N THR A 189 -0.71 1.87 -32.32
CA THR A 189 -1.62 1.83 -31.18
C THR A 189 -2.74 2.86 -31.31
N GLN A 190 -2.54 3.91 -32.12
CA GLN A 190 -3.43 5.08 -32.23
C GLN A 190 -3.71 5.76 -30.88
N GLU A 191 -2.81 5.57 -29.92
CA GLU A 191 -2.95 6.05 -28.56
C GLU A 191 -1.66 6.76 -28.12
N LYS A 192 -1.73 7.49 -27.02
CA LYS A 192 -0.61 8.28 -26.52
C LYS A 192 0.50 7.34 -26.01
N VAL A 193 1.67 7.47 -26.60
CA VAL A 193 2.90 6.76 -26.18
C VAL A 193 3.76 7.70 -25.34
N TYR A 194 4.29 7.17 -24.24
CA TYR A 194 5.13 7.93 -23.32
C TYR A 194 6.61 7.53 -23.50
N GLN A 195 7.49 8.51 -23.63
CA GLN A 195 8.93 8.32 -23.73
C GLN A 195 9.64 8.96 -22.54
N ALA A 196 10.46 8.18 -21.83
CA ALA A 196 11.34 8.63 -20.76
C ALA A 196 12.79 8.26 -21.10
N GLY A 197 13.51 9.19 -21.75
CA GLY A 197 14.87 8.94 -22.22
C GLY A 197 14.92 7.87 -23.32
N ASN A 198 15.42 6.68 -22.97
CA ASN A 198 15.52 5.53 -23.87
C ASN A 198 14.42 4.49 -23.66
N GLU A 199 13.58 4.68 -22.64
CA GLU A 199 12.43 3.83 -22.34
C GLU A 199 11.16 4.40 -22.96
N ILE A 200 10.32 3.51 -23.45
CA ILE A 200 9.07 3.83 -24.10
C ILE A 200 7.99 2.93 -23.50
N THR A 201 6.86 3.53 -23.16
CA THR A 201 5.67 2.84 -22.66
C THR A 201 4.51 3.12 -23.61
N ALA A 202 3.96 2.07 -24.21
CA ALA A 202 2.83 2.14 -25.13
C ALA A 202 1.71 1.21 -24.66
N PRO A 203 0.43 1.59 -24.84
CA PRO A 203 -0.69 0.70 -24.58
C PRO A 203 -0.70 -0.44 -25.61
N LEU A 204 -1.03 -1.64 -25.15
CA LEU A 204 -1.11 -2.88 -25.91
C LEU A 204 -2.50 -3.49 -25.68
N ARG A 205 -3.41 -3.33 -26.64
CA ARG A 205 -4.79 -3.84 -26.50
C ARG A 205 -4.87 -5.38 -26.50
N ASP A 206 -3.96 -6.04 -27.21
CA ASP A 206 -3.85 -7.50 -27.30
C ASP A 206 -2.38 -7.93 -27.45
N VAL A 207 -1.99 -8.96 -26.69
CA VAL A 207 -0.67 -9.62 -26.77
C VAL A 207 -0.38 -10.07 -28.20
N ASN A 208 -1.40 -10.50 -28.97
CA ASN A 208 -1.18 -10.98 -30.34
C ASN A 208 -0.61 -9.89 -31.26
N GLY A 209 -0.92 -8.61 -31.02
CA GLY A 209 -0.39 -7.48 -31.78
C GLY A 209 1.10 -7.19 -31.51
N LEU A 210 1.68 -7.80 -30.47
CA LEU A 210 3.08 -7.61 -30.10
C LEU A 210 4.04 -8.09 -31.21
N ALA A 211 3.69 -9.17 -31.91
CA ALA A 211 4.51 -9.70 -33.00
C ALA A 211 4.65 -8.68 -34.14
N ASP A 212 3.55 -8.01 -34.51
CA ASP A 212 3.55 -6.99 -35.57
C ASP A 212 4.37 -5.77 -35.17
N ILE A 213 4.22 -5.31 -33.91
CA ILE A 213 5.02 -4.22 -33.36
C ILE A 213 6.52 -4.56 -33.43
N LEU A 214 6.92 -5.75 -32.98
CA LEU A 214 8.32 -6.18 -33.02
C LEU A 214 8.86 -6.28 -34.44
N ASN A 215 8.07 -6.79 -35.38
CA ASN A 215 8.45 -6.89 -36.78
C ASN A 215 8.69 -5.51 -37.40
N GLN A 216 7.82 -4.55 -37.10
CA GLN A 216 7.92 -3.20 -37.64
C GLN A 216 9.12 -2.43 -37.04
N LEU A 217 9.36 -2.56 -35.74
CA LEU A 217 10.55 -2.00 -35.09
C LEU A 217 11.85 -2.59 -35.67
N ARG A 218 11.88 -3.91 -35.92
CA ARG A 218 13.03 -4.57 -36.58
C ARG A 218 13.21 -4.09 -38.01
N ALA A 219 12.15 -3.93 -38.79
CA ALA A 219 12.21 -3.42 -40.16
C ALA A 219 12.79 -1.99 -40.22
N SER A 220 12.59 -1.19 -39.17
CA SER A 220 13.20 0.14 -39.01
C SER A 220 14.61 0.13 -38.39
N ASN A 221 15.26 -1.03 -38.24
CA ASN A 221 16.58 -1.20 -37.63
C ASN A 221 16.70 -0.65 -36.19
N ILE A 222 15.60 -0.68 -35.43
CA ILE A 222 15.58 -0.25 -34.03
C ILE A 222 16.10 -1.39 -33.15
N GLN A 223 17.12 -1.12 -32.34
CA GLN A 223 17.71 -2.11 -31.44
C GLN A 223 17.04 -2.05 -30.06
N ILE A 224 16.15 -3.01 -29.82
CA ILE A 224 15.49 -3.20 -28.52
C ILE A 224 16.49 -3.86 -27.57
N THR A 225 16.73 -3.21 -26.42
CA THR A 225 17.58 -3.75 -25.35
C THR A 225 16.77 -4.46 -24.28
N THR A 226 15.56 -3.96 -24.02
CA THR A 226 14.65 -4.53 -23.01
C THR A 226 13.23 -4.51 -23.56
N LEU A 227 12.47 -5.57 -23.28
CA LEU A 227 11.06 -5.69 -23.63
C LEU A 227 10.32 -6.30 -22.45
N ALA A 228 9.24 -5.66 -22.00
CA ALA A 228 8.36 -6.16 -20.97
C ALA A 228 6.91 -5.87 -21.35
N VAL A 229 6.03 -6.82 -21.03
CA VAL A 229 4.59 -6.65 -21.13
C VAL A 229 4.06 -6.66 -19.71
N GLU A 230 3.45 -5.55 -19.31
CA GLU A 230 3.02 -5.31 -17.94
C GLU A 230 1.51 -5.06 -17.93
N LYS A 231 0.83 -5.50 -16.86
CA LYS A 231 -0.53 -5.06 -16.61
C LYS A 231 -0.53 -3.58 -16.17
N PRO A 232 -1.62 -2.84 -16.37
CA PRO A 232 -1.74 -1.47 -15.86
C PRO A 232 -1.45 -1.41 -14.36
N SER A 233 -0.77 -0.36 -13.91
CA SER A 233 -0.57 -0.11 -12.48
C SER A 233 -1.78 0.62 -11.89
N LEU A 234 -1.87 0.71 -10.56
CA LEU A 234 -2.87 1.56 -9.93
C LEU A 234 -2.64 3.05 -10.21
N ASP A 235 -1.41 3.49 -10.51
CA ASP A 235 -1.16 4.87 -10.96
C ASP A 235 -1.93 5.16 -12.24
N ASP A 236 -1.97 4.19 -13.15
CA ASP A 236 -2.71 4.32 -14.41
C ASP A 236 -4.21 4.42 -14.20
N VAL A 237 -4.74 3.61 -13.27
CA VAL A 237 -6.13 3.69 -12.82
C VAL A 237 -6.42 5.08 -12.28
N PHE A 238 -5.55 5.58 -11.39
CA PHE A 238 -5.71 6.88 -10.78
C PHE A 238 -5.70 7.99 -11.84
N PHE A 239 -4.73 7.99 -12.76
CA PHE A 239 -4.68 8.98 -13.84
C PHE A 239 -5.89 8.89 -14.77
N ALA A 240 -6.32 7.69 -15.16
CA ALA A 240 -7.50 7.52 -16.02
C ALA A 240 -8.79 8.03 -15.36
N MET A 241 -8.93 7.84 -14.05
CA MET A 241 -10.13 8.25 -13.29
C MET A 241 -10.13 9.73 -12.90
N THR A 242 -8.96 10.38 -12.84
CA THR A 242 -8.83 11.77 -12.35
C THR A 242 -8.51 12.80 -13.44
N VAL A 243 -7.82 12.42 -14.53
CA VAL A 243 -7.32 13.38 -15.55
C VAL A 243 -8.41 13.82 -16.57
N GLY A 244 -9.66 13.37 -16.42
CA GLY A 244 -10.75 13.73 -17.33
C GLY A 244 -11.66 14.89 -16.89
N LYS A 245 -11.36 15.58 -15.79
CA LYS A 245 -12.27 16.58 -15.18
C LYS A 245 -11.67 17.96 -14.88
N ASN A 246 -10.47 18.25 -15.39
CA ASN A 246 -9.87 19.59 -15.32
C ASN A 246 -9.68 20.18 -16.73
#